data_AF-A0A0K8R5W2-F1
#
_entry.id   AF-A0A0K8R5W2-F1
#
_cell.length_a   1.000
_cell.length_b   1.000
_cell.length_c   1.000
_cell.angle_alpha   90.00
_cell.angle_beta   90.00
_cell.angle_gamma   90.00
#
_symmetry.space_group_name_H-M   'P 1'
#
loop_
_entity.id
_entity.type
_entity.pdbx_description
1 polymer ?
#
loop_
_entity_poly.entity_id
_entity_poly.type
_entity_poly.pdbx_seq_one_letter_code
_entity_poly.pdbx_strand_id
1 'polypeptide(L)'
;MREPQMCNVVCHTTLNAKGAKELKEKIDDDHRVNMILDNLPLVMPFRRPDMDAIVYQHGFPVGFKGQYEGRKEEKHFIHIHLTFTVKYHKDEETDSARIVGFEVKPFSVNHQYEGKRDRQILA
;
A
#
# COMPACT_ATOMS: atom_id res chain seq x y z
N MET A 1 -10.56 -8.52 -13.71
CA MET A 1 -9.14 -8.18 -13.42
C MET A 1 -8.47 -7.33 -14.51
N ARG A 2 -8.87 -7.43 -15.80
CA ARG A 2 -8.31 -6.58 -16.88
C ARG A 2 -8.90 -5.16 -16.94
N GLU A 3 -9.94 -4.89 -16.17
CA GLU A 3 -10.57 -3.56 -16.07
C GLU A 3 -10.02 -2.81 -14.86
N PRO A 4 -9.68 -1.51 -15.01
CA PRO A 4 -9.24 -0.70 -13.89
C PRO A 4 -10.36 -0.59 -12.87
N GLN A 5 -10.05 -0.94 -11.62
CA GLN A 5 -10.96 -0.75 -10.49
C GLN A 5 -10.58 0.53 -9.77
N MET A 6 -11.58 1.35 -9.46
CA MET A 6 -11.40 2.53 -8.62
C MET A 6 -11.20 2.12 -7.15
N CYS A 7 -10.89 3.09 -6.30
CA CYS A 7 -10.65 2.88 -4.87
C CYS A 7 -11.76 2.03 -4.23
N ASN A 8 -11.42 0.81 -3.80
CA ASN A 8 -12.32 -0.08 -3.08
C ASN A 8 -11.90 -0.17 -1.61
N VAL A 9 -12.85 0.03 -0.70
CA VAL A 9 -12.58 -0.07 0.74
C VAL A 9 -12.58 -1.55 1.12
N VAL A 10 -11.39 -2.10 1.34
CA VAL A 10 -11.23 -3.52 1.71
C VAL A 10 -11.62 -3.76 3.16
N CYS A 11 -11.23 -2.86 4.06
CA CYS A 11 -11.57 -2.94 5.47
C CYS A 11 -11.70 -1.55 6.08
N HIS A 12 -12.57 -1.44 7.08
CA HIS A 12 -12.69 -0.25 7.92
C HIS A 12 -12.44 -0.66 9.36
N THR A 13 -11.22 -0.37 9.85
CA THR A 13 -10.78 -0.73 11.19
C THR A 13 -10.44 0.52 11.99
N THR A 14 -11.01 0.64 13.18
CA THR A 14 -10.59 1.67 14.14
C THR A 14 -9.41 1.16 14.94
N LEU A 15 -8.28 1.86 14.85
CA LEU A 15 -7.05 1.50 15.54
C LEU A 15 -7.20 1.75 17.05
N ASN A 16 -7.01 0.70 17.86
CA ASN A 16 -6.96 0.83 19.32
C ASN A 16 -5.55 1.25 19.76
N ALA A 17 -5.40 1.67 21.03
CA ALA A 17 -4.11 2.16 21.55
C ALA A 17 -2.97 1.13 21.42
N LYS A 18 -3.28 -0.16 21.59
CA LYS A 18 -2.31 -1.25 21.45
C LYS A 18 -1.82 -1.38 20.00
N GLY A 19 -2.73 -1.48 19.04
CA GLY A 19 -2.40 -1.58 17.62
C GLY A 19 -1.70 -0.33 17.09
N ALA A 20 -2.04 0.85 17.62
CA ALA A 20 -1.31 2.08 17.31
C ALA A 20 0.15 2.04 17.78
N LYS A 21 0.41 1.44 18.94
CA LYS A 21 1.78 1.25 19.43
C LYS A 21 2.54 0.25 18.57
N GLU A 22 1.93 -0.90 18.26
CA GLU A 22 2.55 -1.95 17.43
C GLU A 22 2.88 -1.44 16.02
N LEU A 23 2.00 -0.63 15.41
CA LEU A 23 2.27 -0.05 14.09
C LEU A 23 3.39 0.99 14.14
N LYS A 24 3.51 1.77 15.23
CA LYS A 24 4.63 2.70 15.41
C LYS A 24 5.95 1.96 15.51
N GLU A 25 6.01 0.91 16.33
CA GLU A 25 7.20 0.05 16.46
C GLU A 25 7.57 -0.57 15.11
N LYS A 26 6.60 -1.06 14.35
CA LYS A 26 6.85 -1.57 12.98
C LYS A 26 7.39 -0.52 12.01
N ILE A 27 6.93 0.72 12.11
CA ILE A 27 7.47 1.83 11.31
C ILE A 27 8.91 2.17 11.75
N ASP A 28 9.18 2.13 13.05
CA ASP A 28 10.52 2.35 13.61
C ASP A 28 11.52 1.28 13.13
N ASP A 29 11.05 0.04 13.01
CA ASP A 29 11.81 -1.14 12.58
C ASP A 29 11.83 -1.34 11.04
N ASP A 30 11.38 -0.36 10.25
CA ASP A 30 11.30 -0.41 8.78
C ASP A 30 10.58 -1.68 8.23
N HIS A 31 9.52 -2.11 8.92
CA HIS A 31 8.76 -3.27 8.47
C HIS A 31 8.10 -2.99 7.12
N ARG A 32 8.19 -4.00 6.25
CA ARG A 32 7.60 -3.97 4.91
C ARG A 32 6.50 -5.01 4.78
N VAL A 33 5.42 -4.62 4.13
CA VAL A 33 4.32 -5.50 3.76
C VAL A 33 4.64 -6.12 2.41
N ASN A 34 4.69 -7.45 2.39
CA ASN A 34 4.88 -8.23 1.17
C ASN A 34 3.54 -8.86 0.76
N MET A 35 3.27 -8.86 -0.55
CA MET A 35 2.14 -9.55 -1.14
C MET A 35 2.63 -10.28 -2.40
N ILE A 36 1.89 -11.30 -2.84
CA ILE A 36 2.20 -12.08 -4.04
C ILE A 36 0.94 -12.15 -4.90
N LEU A 37 1.11 -12.04 -6.21
CA LEU A 37 0.05 -12.23 -7.19
C LEU A 37 0.61 -13.10 -8.33
N ASP A 38 -0.01 -14.26 -8.58
CA ASP A 38 0.41 -15.20 -9.64
C ASP A 38 1.91 -15.50 -9.59
N ASN A 39 2.41 -15.84 -8.40
CA ASN A 39 3.81 -16.12 -8.10
C ASN A 39 4.78 -14.93 -8.31
N LEU A 40 4.29 -13.74 -8.62
CA LEU A 40 5.09 -12.52 -8.69
C LEU A 40 5.04 -11.75 -7.36
N PRO A 41 6.20 -11.34 -6.81
CA PRO A 41 6.24 -10.52 -5.61
C PRO A 41 5.76 -9.10 -5.91
N LEU A 42 5.09 -8.50 -4.95
CA LEU A 42 4.76 -7.08 -4.98
C LEU A 42 6.04 -6.25 -4.89
N VAL A 43 6.19 -5.28 -5.79
CA VAL A 43 7.33 -4.36 -5.79
C VAL A 43 6.90 -2.90 -5.76
N MET A 44 7.67 -2.07 -5.06
CA MET A 44 7.50 -0.62 -5.02
C MET A 44 8.60 0.03 -5.89
N PRO A 45 8.24 0.73 -6.98
CA PRO A 45 9.21 1.47 -7.78
C PRO A 45 9.68 2.72 -7.03
N PHE A 46 11.00 2.87 -6.92
CA PHE A 46 11.66 3.99 -6.27
C PHE A 46 12.60 4.68 -7.27
N ARG A 47 12.36 5.97 -7.55
CA ARG A 47 13.25 6.76 -8.39
C ARG A 47 14.40 7.28 -7.55
N ARG A 48 15.62 6.93 -7.93
CA ARG A 48 16.82 7.45 -7.32
C ARG A 48 17.08 8.89 -7.82
N PRO A 49 17.37 9.86 -6.95
CA PRO A 49 17.76 11.21 -7.41
C PRO A 49 19.16 11.23 -8.03
N ASP A 50 20.03 10.31 -7.60
CA ASP A 50 21.44 10.17 -7.98
C ASP A 50 21.65 9.46 -9.31
N MET A 51 20.72 8.59 -9.70
CA MET A 51 20.72 7.87 -10.97
C MET A 51 19.38 8.11 -11.65
N ASP A 52 19.36 8.44 -12.93
CA ASP A 52 18.11 8.57 -13.70
C ASP A 52 17.49 7.19 -14.02
N ALA A 53 17.32 6.37 -12.98
CA ALA A 53 16.90 4.98 -13.03
C ALA A 53 15.87 4.69 -11.93
N ILE A 54 14.96 3.77 -12.24
CA ILE A 54 13.96 3.26 -11.31
C ILE A 54 14.48 1.96 -10.71
N VAL A 55 14.53 1.89 -9.38
CA VAL A 55 14.86 0.67 -8.63
C VAL A 55 13.58 0.08 -8.08
N TYR A 56 13.41 -1.24 -8.19
CA TYR A 56 12.25 -1.94 -7.64
C TYR A 56 12.62 -2.56 -6.29
N GLN A 57 11.89 -2.19 -5.25
CA GLN A 57 12.04 -2.77 -3.91
C GLN A 57 10.92 -3.75 -3.61
N HIS A 58 11.22 -4.86 -2.94
CA HIS A 58 10.20 -5.82 -2.52
C HIS A 58 9.31 -5.22 -1.43
N GLY A 59 7.99 -5.40 -1.59
CA GLY A 59 6.98 -4.87 -0.69
C GLY A 59 6.99 -3.35 -0.59
N PHE A 60 6.16 -2.83 0.32
CA PHE A 60 6.10 -1.42 0.66
C PHE A 60 6.21 -1.24 2.18
N PRO A 61 6.81 -0.15 2.68
CA PRO A 61 6.92 0.08 4.12
C PRO A 61 5.53 0.28 4.74
N VAL A 62 5.32 -0.21 5.96
CA VAL A 62 4.05 -0.04 6.71
C VAL A 62 3.67 1.44 6.83
N GLY A 63 4.67 2.31 6.91
CA GLY A 63 4.49 3.75 7.07
C GLY A 63 5.82 4.48 6.99
N PHE A 64 5.82 5.75 7.40
CA PHE A 64 7.02 6.56 7.46
C PHE A 64 6.94 7.56 8.61
N LYS A 65 8.10 8.09 9.00
CA LYS A 65 8.20 9.22 9.92
C LYS A 65 8.33 10.50 9.12
N GLY A 66 7.54 11.50 9.47
CA GLY A 66 7.57 12.79 8.80
C GLY A 66 7.24 13.92 9.76
N GLN A 67 7.52 15.13 9.31
CA GLN A 67 7.12 16.35 10.01
C GLN A 67 5.98 16.99 9.24
N TYR A 68 5.02 17.57 9.96
CA TYR A 68 4.06 18.47 9.33
C TYR A 68 4.73 19.80 9.03
N GLU A 69 4.37 20.43 7.92
CA GLU A 69 4.85 21.77 7.58
C GLU A 69 4.65 22.73 8.76
N GLY A 70 5.73 23.35 9.21
CA GLY A 70 5.73 24.30 10.32
C GLY A 70 5.76 23.70 11.73
N ARG A 71 5.87 22.37 11.90
CA ARG A 71 6.05 21.73 13.23
C ARG A 71 7.34 20.92 13.28
N LYS A 72 8.10 21.09 14.37
CA LYS A 72 9.31 20.31 14.65
C LYS A 72 9.04 18.89 15.16
N GLU A 73 7.79 18.58 15.51
CA GLU A 73 7.41 17.27 16.01
C GLU A 73 7.37 16.25 14.87
N GLU A 74 8.21 15.22 14.98
CA GLU A 74 8.16 14.04 14.14
C GLU A 74 6.93 13.20 14.49
N LYS A 75 6.16 12.82 13.48
CA LYS A 75 4.97 11.99 13.61
C LYS A 75 5.07 10.78 12.69
N HIS A 76 4.47 9.69 13.13
CA HIS A 76 4.32 8.46 12.36
C HIS A 76 3.08 8.55 11.46
N PHE A 77 3.27 8.19 10.20
CA PHE A 77 2.22 8.09 9.19
C PHE A 77 2.13 6.65 8.71
N ILE A 78 0.91 6.14 8.50
CA ILE A 78 0.67 4.77 8.03
C ILE A 78 0.18 4.82 6.59
N HIS A 79 0.72 3.95 5.74
CA HIS A 79 0.23 3.75 4.39
C HIS A 79 -1.07 2.92 4.43
N ILE A 80 -2.19 3.57 4.13
CA ILE A 80 -3.52 2.92 4.15
C ILE A 80 -4.14 2.79 2.77
N HIS A 81 -3.80 3.70 1.85
CA HIS A 81 -4.35 3.72 0.51
C HIS A 81 -3.29 3.19 -0.45
N LEU A 82 -3.58 2.07 -1.11
CA LEU A 82 -2.62 1.36 -1.96
C LEU A 82 -3.14 1.36 -3.40
N THR A 83 -2.35 1.93 -4.30
CA THR A 83 -2.63 1.83 -5.74
C THR A 83 -1.77 0.74 -6.32
N PHE A 84 -2.42 -0.30 -6.84
CA PHE A 84 -1.75 -1.42 -7.50
C PHE A 84 -1.73 -1.22 -9.01
N THR A 85 -0.59 -1.52 -9.62
CA THR A 85 -0.44 -1.59 -11.08
C THR A 85 -0.08 -3.01 -11.46
N VAL A 86 -0.99 -3.70 -12.14
CA VAL A 86 -0.77 -5.06 -12.64
C VAL A 86 -0.46 -5.00 -14.12
N LYS A 87 0.77 -5.36 -14.49
CA LYS A 87 1.21 -5.45 -15.89
C LYS A 87 0.97 -6.86 -16.39
N TYR A 88 0.44 -6.98 -17.60
CA TYR A 88 0.18 -8.28 -18.22
C TYR A 88 0.64 -8.27 -19.68
N HIS A 89 1.00 -9.46 -20.17
CA HIS A 89 1.20 -9.73 -21.58
C HIS A 89 -0.02 -10.51 -22.09
N LYS A 90 -0.58 -10.07 -23.21
CA LYS A 90 -1.72 -10.71 -23.86
C LYS A 90 -1.22 -11.48 -25.08
N ASP A 91 -1.61 -12.74 -25.18
CA ASP A 91 -1.44 -13.55 -26.37
C ASP A 91 -2.58 -13.25 -27.36
N GLU A 92 -2.23 -12.84 -28.58
CA GLU A 92 -3.20 -12.47 -29.61
C GLU A 92 -3.87 -13.67 -30.28
N GLU A 93 -3.24 -14.85 -30.25
CA GLU A 93 -3.77 -16.07 -30.87
C GLU A 93 -4.75 -16.81 -29.96
N THR A 94 -4.50 -16.78 -28.65
CA THR A 94 -5.26 -17.58 -27.66
C THR A 94 -6.19 -16.76 -26.75
N ASP A 95 -6.18 -15.43 -26.89
CA ASP A 95 -6.81 -14.44 -25.96
C ASP A 95 -6.39 -14.61 -24.48
N SER A 96 -5.36 -15.42 -24.23
CA SER A 96 -4.83 -15.65 -22.88
C SER A 96 -4.01 -14.45 -22.40
N ALA A 97 -3.90 -14.28 -21.09
CA ALA A 97 -3.12 -13.20 -20.48
C ALA A 97 -2.27 -13.74 -19.34
N ARG A 98 -1.00 -13.34 -19.31
CA ARG A 98 -0.05 -13.68 -18.25
C ARG A 98 0.39 -12.43 -17.52
N ILE A 99 0.39 -12.47 -16.19
CA ILE A 99 0.88 -11.36 -15.38
C ILE A 99 2.41 -11.32 -15.47
N VAL A 100 2.97 -10.13 -15.69
CA VAL A 100 4.41 -9.89 -15.84
C VAL A 100 4.95 -8.87 -14.85
N GLY A 101 4.09 -8.17 -14.10
CA GLY A 101 4.53 -7.25 -13.08
C GLY A 101 3.42 -6.92 -12.07
N PHE A 102 3.81 -6.79 -10.81
CA PHE A 102 2.91 -6.42 -9.73
C PHE A 102 3.52 -5.28 -8.90
N GLU A 103 3.11 -4.05 -9.19
CA GLU A 103 3.65 -2.85 -8.59
C GLU A 103 2.67 -2.20 -7.61
N VAL A 104 3.18 -1.52 -6.60
CA VAL A 104 2.39 -0.74 -5.63
C VAL A 104 2.93 0.68 -5.47
N LYS A 105 2.00 1.62 -5.32
CA LYS A 105 2.25 2.98 -4.82
C LYS A 105 1.44 3.20 -3.55
N PRO A 106 2.09 3.29 -2.38
CA PRO A 106 1.40 3.48 -1.12
C PRO A 106 1.17 4.97 -0.81
N PHE A 107 0.06 5.28 -0.14
CA PHE A 107 -0.31 6.62 0.27
C PHE A 107 -0.89 6.64 1.69
N SER A 108 -0.57 7.72 2.41
CA SER A 108 -1.15 8.03 3.71
C SER A 108 -2.27 9.04 3.50
N VAL A 109 -3.52 8.57 3.56
CA VAL A 109 -4.72 9.40 3.35
C VAL A 109 -5.49 9.48 4.66
N ASN A 110 -6.03 10.64 5.01
CA ASN A 110 -6.99 10.74 6.10
C ASN A 110 -8.41 10.56 5.53
N HIS A 111 -8.91 9.34 5.53
CA HIS A 111 -10.27 9.07 5.04
C HIS A 111 -11.31 9.61 6.02
N GLN A 112 -12.19 10.49 5.54
CA GLN A 112 -13.42 10.87 6.22
C GLN A 112 -14.55 10.03 5.62
N TYR A 113 -15.17 9.18 6.45
CA TYR A 113 -16.31 8.37 6.04
C TYR A 113 -17.60 9.01 6.57
N GLU A 114 -18.57 9.23 5.68
CA GLU A 114 -19.93 9.63 6.08
C GLU A 114 -20.76 8.38 6.39
N GLY A 115 -21.26 8.24 7.63
CA GLY A 115 -22.17 7.14 8.03
C GLY A 115 -21.86 6.47 9.37
N LYS A 116 -22.90 5.95 10.06
CA LYS A 116 -22.75 5.15 11.29
C LYS A 116 -22.45 3.69 10.93
N ARG A 117 -21.48 3.12 11.66
CA ARG A 117 -20.99 1.73 11.53
C ARG A 117 -22.13 0.70 11.60
N ASP A 118 -22.25 -0.14 10.59
CA ASP A 118 -22.78 -1.48 10.79
C ASP A 118 -21.73 -2.31 11.52
N ARG A 119 -21.94 -2.43 12.84
CA ARG A 119 -21.27 -3.45 13.64
C ARG A 119 -21.74 -4.82 13.18
N GLN A 120 -21.01 -5.43 12.28
CA GLN A 120 -20.88 -6.88 12.17
C GLN A 120 -19.39 -7.12 11.87
N ILE A 121 -18.61 -7.78 12.72
CA ILE A 121 -18.84 -9.14 13.19
C ILE A 121 -18.59 -9.26 14.71
N LEU A 122 -19.45 -10.04 15.35
CA LEU A 122 -19.49 -10.47 16.74
C LEU A 122 -18.44 -11.57 17.04
N ALA A 123 -18.13 -11.67 18.35
CA ALA A 123 -17.41 -12.74 19.07
C ALA A 123 -15.87 -12.73 18.98
#